data_AF-G8ZP66-F1
#
_entry.id   AF-G8ZP66-F1
#
_cell.length_a   1.000
_cell.length_b   1.000
_cell.length_c   1.000
_cell.angle_alpha   90.00
_cell.angle_beta   90.00
_cell.angle_gamma   90.00
#
_symmetry.space_group_name_H-M   'P 1'
#
loop_
_entity.id
_entity.type
_entity.pdbx_description
1 polymer ?
#
loop_
_entity_poly.entity_id
_entity_poly.type
_entity_poly.pdbx_seq_one_letter_code
_entity_poly.pdbx_strand_id
1 'polypeptide(L)' 'MDGAKIINIIIAIFLPPLSVFLTCGFGSEFIVDVVLTILAFFPGMLYALYLALRS' A
#
# COMPACT_ATOMS: atom_id res chain seq x y z
N MET A 1 -18.66 1.76 -9.61
CA MET A 1 -17.83 1.17 -8.56
C MET A 1 -16.64 0.54 -9.22
N ASP A 2 -15.55 1.29 -9.20
CA ASP A 2 -14.41 1.21 -10.11
C ASP A 2 -13.55 -0.01 -9.76
N GLY A 3 -13.53 -1.01 -10.65
CA GLY A 3 -12.83 -2.29 -10.42
C GLY A 3 -11.35 -2.14 -10.04
N ALA A 4 -10.73 -1.01 -10.41
CA ALA A 4 -9.37 -0.66 -10.01
C ALA A 4 -9.18 -0.53 -8.49
N LYS A 5 -10.20 -0.05 -7.74
CA LYS A 5 -10.15 0.06 -6.27
C LYS A 5 -10.10 -1.31 -5.61
N ILE A 6 -10.88 -2.26 -6.15
CA ILE A 6 -10.98 -3.63 -5.65
C ILE A 6 -9.66 -4.36 -5.87
N ILE A 7 -9.08 -4.21 -7.08
CA ILE A 7 -7.78 -4.77 -7.42
C ILE A 7 -6.68 -4.18 -6.51
N ASN A 8 -6.70 -2.88 -6.25
CA ASN A 8 -5.72 -2.24 -5.37
C ASN A 8 -5.86 -2.70 -3.90
N ILE A 9 -7.08 -2.95 -3.42
CA ILE A 9 -7.29 -3.53 -2.08
C ILE A 9 -6.76 -4.96 -1.97
N ILE A 10 -6.96 -5.78 -3.01
CA ILE A 10 -6.46 -7.16 -3.06
C ILE A 10 -4.93 -7.18 -3.10
N ILE A 11 -4.33 -6.30 -3.91
CA ILE A 11 -2.87 -6.17 -4.01
C ILE A 11 -2.29 -5.61 -2.70
N ALA A 12 -2.95 -4.65 -2.04
CA ALA A 12 -2.48 -4.09 -0.76
C ALA A 12 -2.42 -5.12 0.38
N ILE A 13 -3.28 -6.15 0.35
CA ILE A 13 -3.29 -7.23 1.34
C ILE A 13 -2.21 -8.27 1.04
N PHE A 14 -2.01 -8.63 -0.23
CA PHE A 14 -1.05 -9.67 -0.60
C PHE A 14 0.38 -9.13 -0.65
N LEU A 15 0.57 -7.97 -1.28
CA LEU A 15 1.83 -7.25 -1.45
C LEU A 15 1.59 -5.73 -1.19
N PRO A 16 1.56 -5.30 0.09
CA PRO A 16 1.43 -3.88 0.46
C PRO A 16 2.37 -2.93 -0.30
N PRO A 17 3.69 -3.22 -0.47
CA PRO A 17 4.59 -2.31 -1.16
C PRO A 17 4.23 -2.13 -2.65
N LEU A 18 3.67 -3.15 -3.28
CA LEU A 18 3.33 -3.12 -4.72
C LEU A 18 2.08 -2.27 -4.97
N SER A 19 1.12 -2.27 -4.03
CA SER A 19 -0.03 -1.37 -4.08
C SER A 19 0.35 0.09 -3.83
N VAL A 20 1.23 0.35 -2.86
CA VAL A 20 1.75 1.70 -2.59
C VAL A 20 2.54 2.20 -3.80
N PHE A 21 3.31 1.32 -4.44
CA PHE A 21 4.04 1.64 -5.65
C PHE A 21 3.13 2.03 -6.83
N LEU A 22 2.01 1.32 -7.02
CA LEU A 22 1.04 1.63 -8.07
C LEU A 22 0.21 2.90 -7.78
N THR A 23 0.05 3.25 -6.50
CA THR A 23 -0.78 4.38 -6.05
C THR A 23 0.02 5.69 -5.95
N CYS A 24 1.23 5.64 -5.39
CA CYS A 24 2.10 6.80 -5.17
C CYS A 24 3.37 6.81 -6.03
N GLY A 25 3.70 5.73 -6.75
CA GLY A 25 4.93 5.64 -7.54
C GLY A 25 6.17 5.33 -6.71
N PHE A 26 7.36 5.59 -7.28
CA PHE A 26 8.66 5.45 -6.61
C PHE A 26 8.93 6.69 -5.74
N GLY A 27 8.22 6.80 -4.62
CA GLY A 27 8.26 7.95 -3.70
C GLY A 27 8.67 7.60 -2.27
N SER A 28 8.71 8.63 -1.41
CA SER A 28 8.95 8.43 0.03
C SER A 28 7.92 7.50 0.66
N GLU A 29 6.68 7.51 0.17
CA GLU A 29 5.61 6.62 0.62
C GLU A 29 5.95 5.12 0.45
N PHE A 30 6.60 4.72 -0.66
CA PHE A 30 7.04 3.33 -0.87
C PHE A 30 8.14 2.92 0.13
N ILE A 31 9.07 3.84 0.39
CA ILE A 31 10.18 3.60 1.33
C ILE A 31 9.64 3.53 2.76
N VAL A 32 8.69 4.38 3.12
CA VAL A 32 7.99 4.35 4.41
C VAL A 32 7.25 3.03 4.56
N ASP A 33 6.50 2.58 3.56
CA ASP A 33 5.76 1.31 3.60
C ASP A 33 6.70 0.10 3.73
N VAL A 34 7.81 0.08 2.99
CA VAL A 34 8.85 -0.97 3.08
C VAL A 34 9.52 -0.98 4.45
N VAL A 35 9.89 0.18 4.98
CA VAL A 35 10.53 0.30 6.31
C VAL A 35 9.54 -0.12 7.41
N LEU A 36 8.28 0.32 7.33
CA LEU A 36 7.24 -0.12 8.26
C LEU A 36 7.05 -1.63 8.17
N THR A 37 6.95 -2.19 6.97
CA THR A 37 6.78 -3.64 6.75
C THR A 37 7.95 -4.46 7.35
N ILE A 38 9.18 -3.95 7.28
CA ILE A 38 10.37 -4.59 7.87
C ILE A 38 10.42 -4.44 9.39
N LEU A 39 10.00 -3.29 9.94
CA LEU A 39 10.09 -3.00 11.38
C LEU A 39 8.91 -3.59 12.17
N ALA A 40 7.73 -3.62 11.56
CA ALA A 40 6.52 -4.27 12.03
C ALA A 40 5.54 -4.44 10.85
N PHE A 41 5.33 -5.67 10.40
CA PHE A 41 4.47 -5.98 9.23
C PHE A 41 3.05 -5.36 9.31
N PHE A 42 2.52 -5.18 10.52
CA PHE A 42 1.18 -4.66 10.76
C PHE A 42 0.98 -3.16 10.41
N PRO A 43 1.82 -2.21 10.89
CA PRO A 43 1.71 -0.81 10.48
C PRO A 43 1.95 -0.58 8.99
N GLY A 44 2.76 -1.40 8.31
CA GLY A 44 2.92 -1.34 6.85
C GLY A 44 1.61 -1.61 6.12
N MET A 45 0.92 -2.71 6.44
CA MET A 45 -0.41 -2.99 5.88
C MET A 45 -1.43 -1.87 6.13
N LEU A 46 -1.46 -1.29 7.33
CA LEU A 46 -2.37 -0.18 7.64
C LEU A 46 -2.04 1.08 6.83
N TYR A 47 -0.76 1.35 6.60
CA TYR A 47 -0.32 2.49 5.81
C TYR A 47 -0.69 2.32 4.33
N ALA A 48 -0.44 1.14 3.74
CA ALA A 48 -0.86 0.80 2.39
C ALA A 48 -2.39 0.87 2.22
N LEU A 49 -3.15 0.38 3.19
CA LEU A 49 -4.61 0.43 3.17
C LEU A 49 -5.15 1.86 3.32
N TYR A 50 -4.55 2.67 4.20
CA TYR A 50 -4.89 4.09 4.35
C TYR A 50 -4.67 4.84 3.04
N LEU A 51 -3.56 4.57 2.35
CA LEU A 51 -3.25 5.20 1.08
C LEU A 51 -4.23 4.76 -0.02
N ALA A 52 -4.56 3.46 -0.08
CA ALA A 52 -5.54 2.92 -1.01
C ALA A 52 -6.97 3.45 -0.79
N LEU A 53 -7.33 3.82 0.45
CA LEU A 53 -8.60 4.47 0.77
C LEU A 53 -8.60 5.99 0.52
N ARG A 54 -7.44 6.63 0.60
CA ARG A 54 -7.27 8.09 0.46
C ARG A 54 -7.23 8.54 -0.99
N SER A 55 -6.62 7.73 -1.88
CA SER A 55 -6.74 7.87 -3.34
C SER A 55 -8.12 7.45 -3.81
#